data_AF-A0A2K5UEU4-F1
#
_entry.id   AF-A0A2K5UEU4-F1
#
_cell.length_a   1.000
_cell.length_b   1.000
_cell.length_c   1.000
_cell.angle_alpha   90.00
_cell.angle_beta   90.00
_cell.angle_gamma   90.00
#
_symmetry.space_group_name_H-M   'P 1'
#
loop_
_entity.id
_entity.type
_entity.pdbx_description
1 polymer ?
#
loop_
_entity_poly.entity_id
_entity_poly.type
_entity_poly.pdbx_seq_one_letter_code
_entity_poly.pdbx_strand_id
1 'polypeptide(L)'
;MEEDNWRWHFYDTVKGSDWLGDQDAIHYMTEQAPAAVVELENYGMPFSRTEDGKIYQRAFGGQSLKFGKGGQAHRCCCVADRTGHSLLHTLYGRVSLCYHTSYFVEYFALDLLMEDGECRGVIALCIEDGSIHRQEQRTLCGLMSTITPSPSRGNRRSLLRSTGGSTPCPMWTSALGSAQPENNTSHTGNSCAYVMGPQH
;
A
#
# COMPACT_ATOMS: atom_id res chain seq x y z
N MET A 1 -5.15 22.90 -20.27
CA MET A 1 -4.45 21.70 -19.76
C MET A 1 -3.30 21.44 -20.72
N GLU A 2 -2.08 21.36 -20.19
CA GLU A 2 -0.87 21.19 -20.99
C GLU A 2 -0.78 19.75 -21.53
N GLU A 3 -0.10 19.57 -22.65
CA GLU A 3 0.19 18.23 -23.17
C GLU A 3 1.19 17.55 -22.23
N ASP A 4 0.86 16.37 -21.69
CA ASP A 4 1.74 15.58 -20.82
C ASP A 4 1.81 14.14 -21.32
N ASN A 5 2.93 13.48 -21.03
CA ASN A 5 3.20 12.10 -21.43
C ASN A 5 3.72 11.30 -20.24
N TRP A 6 3.23 10.09 -20.05
CA TRP A 6 3.67 9.20 -18.97
C TRP A 6 5.20 8.96 -18.99
N ARG A 7 5.83 9.02 -20.17
CA ARG A 7 7.29 8.89 -20.31
C ARG A 7 8.07 10.02 -19.64
N TRP A 8 7.50 11.21 -19.54
CA TRP A 8 8.14 12.33 -18.83
C TRP A 8 8.05 12.13 -17.32
N HIS A 9 6.93 11.57 -16.85
CA HIS A 9 6.80 11.15 -15.46
C HIS A 9 7.82 10.05 -15.12
N PHE A 10 7.97 9.04 -15.98
CA PHE A 10 9.00 8.00 -15.83
C PHE A 10 10.39 8.59 -15.62
N TYR A 11 10.80 9.52 -16.49
CA TYR A 11 12.10 10.18 -16.39
C TYR A 11 12.29 10.96 -15.10
N ASP A 12 11.28 11.73 -14.68
CA ASP A 12 11.34 12.48 -13.43
C ASP A 12 11.46 11.55 -12.22
N THR A 13 10.79 10.40 -12.25
CA THR A 13 10.86 9.40 -11.17
C THR A 13 12.22 8.70 -11.11
N VAL A 14 12.80 8.31 -12.26
CA VAL A 14 14.13 7.70 -12.32
C VAL A 14 15.22 8.68 -11.88
N LYS A 15 15.12 9.94 -12.33
CA LYS A 15 16.04 10.99 -11.91
C LYS A 15 15.87 11.33 -10.42
N GLY A 16 14.63 11.36 -9.94
CA GLY A 16 14.30 11.66 -8.55
C GLY A 16 14.70 10.55 -7.57
N SER A 17 14.77 9.29 -8.03
CA SER A 17 15.27 8.16 -7.23
C SER A 17 16.80 8.06 -7.20
N ASP A 18 17.52 9.01 -7.82
CA ASP A 18 18.98 9.00 -7.94
C ASP A 18 19.52 7.69 -8.55
N TRP A 19 18.78 7.14 -9.54
CA TRP A 19 19.05 5.87 -10.21
C TRP A 19 19.07 4.62 -9.32
N LEU A 20 18.62 4.72 -8.07
CA LEU A 20 18.53 3.58 -7.16
C LEU A 20 17.22 2.80 -7.33
N GLY A 21 16.20 3.40 -7.95
CA GLY A 21 14.90 2.76 -8.15
C GLY A 21 14.89 1.79 -9.33
N ASP A 22 14.22 0.66 -9.15
CA ASP A 22 14.02 -0.35 -10.20
C ASP A 22 13.16 0.21 -11.34
N GLN A 23 13.74 0.28 -12.54
CA GLN A 23 13.14 0.98 -13.67
C GLN A 23 11.92 0.25 -14.26
N ASP A 24 11.86 -1.07 -14.16
CA ASP A 24 10.71 -1.88 -14.54
C ASP A 24 9.47 -1.56 -13.68
N ALA A 25 9.66 -1.45 -12.35
CA ALA A 25 8.61 -1.06 -11.43
C ALA A 25 8.17 0.40 -11.66
N ILE A 26 9.10 1.32 -11.91
CA ILE A 26 8.79 2.73 -12.20
C ILE A 26 8.04 2.85 -13.54
N HIS A 27 8.41 2.07 -14.55
CA HIS A 27 7.73 2.02 -15.83
C HIS A 27 6.27 1.61 -15.65
N TYR A 28 6.03 0.49 -14.97
CA TYR A 28 4.68 0.00 -14.70
C TYR A 28 3.85 1.02 -13.91
N MET A 29 4.42 1.61 -12.86
CA MET A 29 3.72 2.60 -12.02
C MET A 29 3.30 3.83 -12.83
N THR A 30 4.18 4.37 -13.67
CA THR A 30 3.92 5.62 -14.40
C THR A 30 3.00 5.42 -15.60
N GLU A 31 3.05 4.26 -16.24
CA GLU A 31 2.11 3.87 -17.31
C GLU A 31 0.69 3.64 -16.77
N GLN A 32 0.56 2.99 -15.60
CA GLN A 32 -0.74 2.68 -14.99
C GLN A 32 -1.37 3.86 -14.22
N ALA A 33 -0.60 4.90 -13.90
CA ALA A 33 -1.07 6.03 -13.11
C ALA A 33 -2.34 6.72 -13.67
N PRO A 34 -2.47 7.00 -15.00
CA PRO A 34 -3.68 7.61 -15.54
C PRO A 34 -4.92 6.72 -15.37
N ALA A 35 -4.78 5.41 -15.60
CA ALA A 35 -5.88 4.45 -15.45
C ALA A 35 -6.33 4.36 -13.98
N ALA A 36 -5.38 4.30 -13.04
CA ALA A 36 -5.68 4.28 -11.61
C ALA A 36 -6.40 5.55 -11.13
N VAL A 37 -6.03 6.73 -11.64
CA VAL A 37 -6.72 7.99 -11.28
C VAL A 37 -8.16 7.99 -11.81
N VAL A 38 -8.38 7.52 -13.04
CA VAL A 38 -9.74 7.41 -13.62
C VAL A 38 -10.57 6.38 -12.85
N GLU A 39 -9.96 5.28 -12.41
CA GLU A 39 -10.63 4.28 -11.57
C GLU A 39 -11.08 4.89 -10.22
N LEU A 40 -10.22 5.67 -9.56
CA LEU A 40 -10.56 6.38 -8.32
C LEU A 40 -11.69 7.40 -8.52
N GLU A 41 -11.69 8.12 -9.64
CA GLU A 41 -12.79 9.01 -10.01
C GLU A 41 -14.10 8.23 -10.15
N ASN A 42 -14.08 7.09 -10.83
CA ASN A 42 -15.23 6.20 -11.00
C ASN A 42 -15.71 5.58 -9.68
N TYR A 43 -14.83 5.39 -8.70
CA TYR A 43 -15.20 5.00 -7.34
C TYR A 43 -15.86 6.13 -6.53
N GLY A 44 -15.95 7.34 -7.09
CA GLY A 44 -16.59 8.49 -6.46
C GLY A 44 -15.64 9.36 -5.65
N MET A 45 -14.32 9.29 -5.92
CA MET A 45 -13.37 10.20 -5.29
C MET A 45 -13.65 11.65 -5.73
N PRO A 46 -13.88 12.59 -4.79
CA PRO A 46 -14.31 13.95 -5.12
C PRO A 46 -13.13 14.83 -5.53
N PHE A 47 -12.50 14.54 -6.67
CA PHE A 47 -11.42 15.37 -7.22
C PHE A 47 -11.86 16.82 -7.41
N SER A 48 -10.95 17.75 -7.13
CA SER A 48 -11.14 19.15 -7.50
C SER A 48 -11.27 19.24 -9.03
N ARG A 49 -12.14 20.14 -9.50
CA ARG A 49 -12.45 20.28 -10.93
C ARG A 49 -11.92 21.59 -11.48
N THR A 50 -11.51 21.58 -12.75
CA THR A 50 -11.30 22.79 -13.54
C THR A 50 -12.63 23.34 -14.03
N GLU A 51 -12.62 24.54 -14.63
CA GLU A 51 -13.81 25.13 -15.27
C GLU A 51 -14.42 24.20 -16.34
N ASP A 52 -13.58 23.43 -17.04
CA ASP A 52 -13.97 22.42 -18.03
C ASP A 52 -14.56 21.13 -17.44
N GLY A 53 -14.72 21.01 -16.11
CA GLY A 53 -15.22 19.79 -15.45
C GLY A 53 -14.21 18.61 -15.40
N LYS A 54 -12.99 18.81 -15.88
CA LYS A 54 -11.89 17.83 -15.79
C LYS A 54 -11.24 17.86 -14.40
N ILE A 55 -10.47 16.81 -14.09
CA ILE A 55 -9.70 16.74 -12.84
C ILE A 55 -8.66 17.86 -12.80
N TYR A 56 -8.68 18.66 -11.74
CA TYR A 56 -7.70 19.69 -11.46
C TYR A 56 -6.37 19.07 -11.05
N GLN A 57 -5.29 19.61 -11.61
CA GLN A 57 -3.93 19.16 -11.39
C GLN A 57 -3.06 20.35 -10.98
N ARG A 58 -2.25 20.16 -9.93
CA ARG A 58 -1.33 21.17 -9.43
C ARG A 58 0.12 20.85 -9.77
N ALA A 59 0.98 21.86 -9.71
CA ALA A 59 2.42 21.66 -9.77
C ALA A 59 2.91 20.95 -8.50
N PHE A 60 3.86 20.03 -8.66
CA PHE A 60 4.51 19.36 -7.54
C PHE A 60 6.03 19.30 -7.72
N GLY A 61 6.76 19.29 -6.62
CA GLY A 61 8.23 19.33 -6.64
C GLY A 61 8.82 18.17 -7.43
N GLY A 62 9.82 18.47 -8.27
CA GLY A 62 10.56 17.47 -9.04
C GLY A 62 9.88 16.97 -10.31
N GLN A 63 8.73 17.54 -10.70
CA GLN A 63 8.02 17.17 -11.93
C GLN A 63 8.29 18.17 -13.04
N SER A 64 8.70 17.68 -14.20
CA SER A 64 9.08 18.48 -15.36
C SER A 64 8.42 18.01 -16.65
N LEU A 65 8.33 18.92 -17.61
CA LEU A 65 7.90 18.60 -18.96
C LEU A 65 9.12 18.30 -19.85
N LYS A 66 8.90 17.50 -20.90
CA LYS A 66 9.91 17.22 -21.94
C LYS A 66 11.28 16.78 -21.38
N PHE A 67 11.29 15.75 -20.51
CA PHE A 67 12.51 15.18 -19.93
C PHE A 67 13.43 16.23 -19.23
N GLY A 68 12.85 17.15 -18.45
CA GLY A 68 13.62 18.15 -17.69
C GLY A 68 13.87 19.48 -18.39
N LYS A 69 13.42 19.64 -19.64
CA LYS A 69 13.71 20.85 -20.45
C LYS A 69 12.53 21.80 -20.61
N GLY A 70 11.32 21.33 -20.30
CA GLY A 70 10.06 22.03 -20.57
C GLY A 70 9.50 22.84 -19.41
N GLY A 71 10.25 23.03 -18.32
CA GLY A 71 9.76 23.71 -17.13
C GLY A 71 8.95 22.80 -16.22
N GLN A 72 8.13 23.40 -15.36
CA GLN A 72 7.37 22.74 -14.29
C GLN A 72 6.13 22.02 -14.86
N ALA A 73 5.94 20.75 -14.52
CA ALA A 73 4.73 20.01 -14.90
C ALA A 73 3.61 20.16 -13.87
N HIS A 74 2.36 20.09 -14.36
CA HIS A 74 1.14 20.14 -13.57
C HIS A 74 0.37 18.82 -13.67
N ARG A 75 0.88 17.74 -13.04
CA ARG A 75 0.28 16.39 -13.12
C ARG A 75 -0.22 15.80 -11.80
N CYS A 76 -0.19 16.58 -10.72
CA CYS A 76 -0.62 16.12 -9.40
C CYS A 76 -2.12 16.38 -9.22
N CYS A 77 -2.95 15.34 -9.44
CA CYS A 77 -4.39 15.37 -9.15
C CYS A 77 -4.64 15.52 -7.64
N CYS A 78 -5.51 16.45 -7.25
CA CYS A 78 -5.78 16.68 -5.82
C CYS A 78 -7.25 16.91 -5.49
N VAL A 79 -7.57 16.70 -4.21
CA VAL A 79 -8.84 17.07 -3.59
C VAL A 79 -8.53 18.20 -2.61
N ALA A 80 -8.49 19.43 -3.11
CA ALA A 80 -7.96 20.57 -2.37
C ALA A 80 -6.63 20.20 -1.67
N ASP A 81 -6.59 20.28 -0.33
CA ASP A 81 -5.45 19.88 0.50
C ASP A 81 -5.68 18.58 1.29
N ARG A 82 -6.72 17.80 0.97
CA ARG A 82 -7.15 16.60 1.71
C ARG A 82 -7.20 15.34 0.87
N THR A 83 -6.40 15.26 -0.19
CA THR A 83 -6.36 14.11 -1.12
C THR A 83 -6.20 12.77 -0.40
N GLY A 84 -5.31 12.67 0.59
CA GLY A 84 -5.09 11.43 1.34
C GLY A 84 -6.29 10.99 2.19
N HIS A 85 -7.00 11.95 2.80
CA HIS A 85 -8.20 11.65 3.58
C HIS A 85 -9.33 11.15 2.67
N SER A 86 -9.59 11.86 1.56
CA SER A 86 -10.62 11.45 0.60
C SER A 86 -10.32 10.09 -0.03
N LEU A 87 -9.06 9.84 -0.41
CA LEU A 87 -8.67 8.56 -1.00
C LEU A 87 -8.91 7.39 -0.05
N LEU A 88 -8.52 7.51 1.22
CA LEU A 88 -8.74 6.46 2.22
C LEU A 88 -10.23 6.20 2.45
N HIS A 89 -11.05 7.26 2.55
CA HIS A 89 -12.49 7.09 2.72
C HIS A 89 -13.17 6.46 1.50
N THR A 90 -12.77 6.84 0.29
CA THR A 90 -13.30 6.25 -0.95
C THR A 90 -12.96 4.77 -1.05
N LEU A 91 -11.70 4.40 -0.78
CA LEU A 91 -11.29 2.98 -0.80
C LEU A 91 -11.97 2.17 0.30
N TYR A 92 -12.04 2.69 1.52
CA TYR A 92 -12.72 2.02 2.62
C TYR A 92 -14.20 1.76 2.28
N GLY A 93 -14.91 2.79 1.81
CA GLY A 93 -16.31 2.66 1.40
C GLY A 93 -16.51 1.67 0.25
N ARG A 94 -15.62 1.67 -0.75
CA ARG A 94 -15.69 0.75 -1.88
C ARG A 94 -15.50 -0.71 -1.44
N VAL A 95 -14.50 -0.98 -0.59
CA VAL A 95 -14.24 -2.34 -0.11
C VAL A 95 -15.41 -2.84 0.73
N SER A 96 -15.93 -2.01 1.64
CA SER A 96 -17.02 -2.39 2.54
C SER A 96 -18.35 -2.63 1.83
N LEU A 97 -18.62 -1.94 0.72
CA LEU A 97 -19.89 -2.06 -0.01
C LEU A 97 -19.85 -3.11 -1.12
N CYS A 98 -18.71 -3.28 -1.79
CA CYS A 98 -18.63 -4.12 -2.99
C CYS A 98 -18.03 -5.50 -2.74
N TYR A 99 -17.32 -5.69 -1.62
CA TYR A 99 -16.60 -6.94 -1.35
C TYR A 99 -16.98 -7.51 0.01
N HIS A 100 -17.10 -8.84 0.09
CA HIS A 100 -17.33 -9.57 1.34
C HIS A 100 -16.00 -9.77 2.08
N THR A 101 -15.30 -8.67 2.37
CA THR A 101 -14.04 -8.69 3.12
C THR A 101 -14.35 -8.61 4.61
N SER A 102 -13.84 -9.53 5.43
CA SER A 102 -13.95 -9.39 6.88
C SER A 102 -12.85 -8.47 7.41
N TYR A 103 -13.23 -7.58 8.31
CA TYR A 103 -12.31 -6.62 8.90
C TYR A 103 -11.98 -7.02 10.33
N PHE A 104 -10.71 -7.27 10.61
CA PHE A 104 -10.18 -7.45 11.96
C PHE A 104 -9.59 -6.13 12.44
N VAL A 105 -10.46 -5.23 12.90
CA VAL A 105 -10.08 -3.89 13.34
C VAL A 105 -9.41 -3.99 14.71
N GLU A 106 -8.31 -3.26 14.92
CA GLU A 106 -7.50 -3.29 16.15
C GLU A 106 -6.79 -4.62 16.46
N TYR A 107 -6.50 -5.40 15.42
CA TYR A 107 -5.60 -6.55 15.51
C TYR A 107 -4.16 -6.12 15.19
N PHE A 108 -3.24 -6.42 16.10
CA PHE A 108 -1.82 -6.16 15.93
C PHE A 108 -1.10 -7.44 15.50
N ALA A 109 -0.60 -7.48 14.27
CA ALA A 109 0.20 -8.60 13.79
C ALA A 109 1.52 -8.67 14.58
N LEU A 110 1.75 -9.81 15.25
CA LEU A 110 2.94 -10.06 16.05
C LEU A 110 4.04 -10.71 15.21
N ASP A 111 3.72 -11.84 14.59
CA ASP A 111 4.71 -12.62 13.83
C ASP A 111 4.07 -13.36 12.64
N LEU A 112 4.90 -13.71 11.66
CA LEU A 112 4.54 -14.53 10.52
C LEU A 112 4.72 -16.01 10.88
N LEU A 113 3.74 -16.82 10.51
CA LEU A 113 3.85 -18.28 10.60
C LEU A 113 4.65 -18.78 9.41
N MET A 114 5.92 -19.08 9.65
CA MET A 114 6.83 -19.61 8.63
C MET A 114 7.03 -21.11 8.84
N GLU A 115 6.79 -21.91 7.82
CA GLU A 115 7.01 -23.36 7.82
C GLU A 115 7.69 -23.74 6.50
N ASP A 116 8.82 -24.44 6.56
CA ASP A 116 9.62 -24.84 5.39
C ASP A 116 10.00 -23.69 4.43
N GLY A 117 10.14 -22.47 4.96
CA GLY A 117 10.44 -21.26 4.17
C GLY A 117 9.23 -20.63 3.50
N GLU A 118 8.04 -21.19 3.66
CA GLU A 118 6.78 -20.64 3.17
C GLU A 118 5.99 -19.95 4.30
N CYS A 119 5.41 -18.79 4.00
CA CYS A 119 4.53 -18.12 4.94
C CYS A 119 3.13 -18.75 4.88
N ARG A 120 2.74 -19.42 5.96
CA ARG A 120 1.45 -20.09 6.12
C ARG A 120 0.43 -19.27 6.91
N GLY A 121 0.75 -18.05 7.31
CA GLY A 121 -0.18 -17.22 8.07
C GLY A 121 0.46 -16.16 8.94
N VAL A 122 -0.35 -15.58 9.84
CA VAL A 122 0.04 -14.53 10.79
C VAL A 122 -0.53 -14.86 12.17
N ILE A 123 0.24 -14.56 13.21
CA ILE A 123 -0.26 -14.46 14.58
C ILE A 123 -0.56 -13.00 14.87
N ALA A 124 -1.76 -12.71 15.35
CA ALA A 124 -2.19 -11.37 15.73
C ALA A 124 -2.70 -11.33 17.17
N LEU A 125 -2.44 -10.21 17.84
CA LEU A 125 -3.00 -9.85 19.14
C LEU A 125 -4.21 -8.96 18.91
N CYS A 126 -5.38 -9.35 19.43
CA CYS A 126 -6.52 -8.46 19.48
C CYS A 126 -6.33 -7.48 20.66
N ILE A 127 -6.33 -6.17 20.37
CA ILE A 127 -6.06 -5.14 21.39
C ILE A 127 -7.26 -4.96 22.33
N GLU A 128 -8.47 -5.23 21.85
CA GLU A 128 -9.71 -5.02 22.62
C GLU A 128 -9.85 -6.00 23.79
N ASP A 129 -9.54 -7.27 23.57
CA ASP A 129 -9.72 -8.35 24.56
C ASP A 129 -8.39 -8.98 25.04
N GLY A 130 -7.27 -8.66 24.38
CA GLY A 130 -5.96 -9.23 24.68
C GLY A 130 -5.78 -10.68 24.22
N SER A 131 -6.71 -11.22 23.44
CA SER A 131 -6.64 -12.60 22.94
C SER A 131 -5.67 -12.72 21.76
N ILE A 132 -5.05 -13.89 21.62
CA ILE A 132 -4.11 -14.18 20.54
C ILE A 132 -4.84 -15.01 19.49
N HIS A 133 -4.88 -14.51 18.27
CA HIS A 133 -5.48 -15.16 17.12
C HIS A 133 -4.41 -15.66 16.16
N ARG A 134 -4.54 -16.93 15.77
CA ARG A 134 -3.72 -17.54 14.72
C ARG A 134 -4.55 -17.62 13.45
N GLN A 135 -4.08 -17.02 12.36
CA GLN A 135 -4.73 -17.11 11.06
C GLN A 135 -3.84 -17.88 10.09
N GLU A 136 -4.32 -19.04 9.64
CA GLU A 136 -3.64 -19.87 8.66
C GLU A 136 -4.20 -19.63 7.26
N GLN A 137 -3.33 -19.39 6.28
CA GLN A 137 -3.69 -19.29 4.87
C GLN A 137 -2.61 -19.87 3.96
N ARG A 138 -3.05 -20.64 2.95
CA ARG A 138 -2.18 -21.30 1.95
C ARG A 138 -1.51 -20.35 0.98
N THR A 139 -2.08 -19.18 0.76
CA THR A 139 -1.47 -18.13 -0.07
C THR A 139 -1.62 -16.84 0.70
N LEU A 140 -0.64 -16.57 1.56
CA LEU A 140 -0.49 -15.24 2.09
C LEU A 140 0.03 -14.35 0.96
N CYS A 141 -0.86 -13.89 0.07
CA CYS A 141 -0.64 -12.61 -0.60
C CYS A 141 -0.87 -11.51 0.44
N GLY A 142 -0.12 -11.59 1.54
CA GLY A 142 -0.10 -10.60 2.59
C GLY A 142 0.58 -9.40 1.98
N LEU A 143 -0.21 -8.53 1.37
CA LEU A 143 0.18 -7.17 1.15
C LEU A 143 0.35 -6.57 2.56
N MET A 144 1.55 -6.74 3.13
CA MET A 144 1.91 -6.18 4.41
C MET A 144 2.12 -4.68 4.21
N SER A 145 1.03 -3.95 3.96
CA SER A 145 1.02 -2.51 3.74
C SER A 145 1.07 -1.75 5.06
N THR A 146 1.89 -2.21 6.01
CA THR A 146 2.14 -1.43 7.22
C THR A 146 2.95 -0.20 6.86
N ILE A 147 2.59 0.93 7.47
CA ILE A 147 3.27 2.21 7.26
C ILE A 147 4.77 2.03 7.52
N THR A 148 5.59 2.45 6.55
CA THR A 148 7.05 2.39 6.61
C THR A 148 7.57 2.99 7.92
N PRO A 149 8.52 2.34 8.60
CA PRO A 149 9.13 2.88 9.80
C PRO A 149 9.77 4.22 9.47
N SER A 150 9.42 5.25 10.23
CA SER A 150 10.10 6.53 10.14
C SER A 150 11.41 6.48 10.96
N PRO A 151 12.50 7.16 10.52
CA PRO A 151 13.77 7.17 11.25
C PRO A 151 13.57 7.61 12.71
N SER A 152 14.30 7.03 13.65
CA SER A 152 14.22 7.27 15.10
C SER A 152 14.71 8.66 15.56
N ARG A 153 14.38 9.72 14.81
CA ARG A 153 14.73 11.11 15.14
C ARG A 153 13.55 11.81 15.83
N GLY A 154 13.86 12.67 16.80
CA GLY A 154 12.89 13.26 17.74
C GLY A 154 11.89 14.26 17.16
N ASN A 155 12.05 14.71 15.91
CA ASN A 155 11.11 15.63 15.26
C ASN A 155 10.61 15.03 13.94
N ARG A 156 9.35 14.56 13.93
CA ARG A 156 8.77 13.81 12.80
C ARG A 156 7.37 14.33 12.45
N ARG A 157 7.05 14.30 11.16
CA ARG A 157 5.69 14.51 10.61
C ARG A 157 4.85 13.23 10.53
N SER A 158 5.45 12.08 10.86
CA SER A 158 4.78 10.79 10.80
C SER A 158 3.91 10.56 12.04
N LEU A 159 2.82 9.80 11.87
CA LEU A 159 1.94 9.43 12.98
C LEU A 159 2.70 8.58 14.00
N LEU A 160 2.35 8.65 15.29
CA LEU A 160 2.96 7.79 16.32
C LEU A 160 2.83 6.30 16.01
N ARG A 161 1.79 5.90 15.26
CA ARG A 161 1.56 4.51 14.81
C ARG A 161 2.48 4.07 13.66
N SER A 162 3.33 4.94 13.11
CA SER A 162 4.32 4.62 12.05
C SER A 162 5.60 3.98 12.61
N THR A 163 5.43 2.95 13.42
CA THR A 163 6.54 2.21 14.05
C THR A 163 7.12 1.12 13.16
N GLY A 164 6.51 0.86 12.00
CA GLY A 164 6.92 -0.21 11.09
C GLY A 164 6.83 -1.58 11.72
N GLY A 165 5.85 -1.85 12.57
CA GLY A 165 5.77 -3.05 13.42
C GLY A 165 5.93 -4.40 12.69
N SER A 166 5.68 -4.47 11.38
CA SER A 166 5.93 -5.67 10.59
C SER A 166 7.34 -5.74 10.00
N THR A 167 8.09 -4.65 9.85
CA THR A 167 9.45 -4.69 9.27
C THR A 167 10.47 -5.46 10.13
N PRO A 168 10.40 -5.46 11.49
CA PRO A 168 11.21 -6.34 12.31
C PRO A 168 10.85 -7.82 12.16
N CYS A 169 9.61 -8.15 11.82
CA CYS A 169 9.11 -9.52 11.85
C CYS A 169 9.82 -10.44 10.82
N PRO A 170 9.91 -10.10 9.52
CA PRO A 170 10.75 -10.83 8.55
C PRO A 170 12.25 -10.85 8.93
N MET A 171 12.75 -9.79 9.56
CA MET A 171 14.14 -9.73 10.05
C MET A 171 14.38 -10.67 11.24
N TRP A 172 13.38 -10.89 12.09
CA TRP A 172 13.47 -11.80 13.23
C TRP A 172 13.35 -13.26 12.78
N THR A 173 12.44 -13.56 11.86
CA THR A 173 12.29 -14.93 11.34
C THR A 173 13.54 -15.40 10.58
N SER A 174 14.21 -14.51 9.85
CA SER A 174 15.50 -14.83 9.21
C SER A 174 16.63 -15.08 10.21
N ALA A 175 16.55 -14.55 11.43
CA ALA A 175 17.52 -14.80 12.51
C ALA A 175 17.24 -16.08 13.32
N LEU A 176 15.99 -16.55 13.36
CA LEU A 176 15.53 -17.71 14.15
C LEU A 176 15.53 -19.05 13.39
N GLY A 177 15.78 -19.05 12.09
CA GLY A 177 15.76 -20.25 11.22
C GLY A 177 16.81 -21.33 11.50
N SER A 178 17.52 -21.31 12.65
CA SER A 178 18.54 -22.29 13.02
C SER A 178 18.12 -23.30 14.09
N ALA A 179 16.84 -23.39 14.48
CA ALA A 179 16.38 -24.36 15.49
C ALA A 179 15.02 -24.97 15.13
N GLN A 180 15.01 -26.26 14.75
CA GLN A 180 13.83 -27.15 14.65
C GLN A 180 13.78 -28.03 15.92
N PRO A 181 12.60 -28.40 16.47
CA PRO A 181 11.96 -29.65 16.03
C PRO A 181 10.41 -29.79 16.16
N GLU A 182 9.87 -30.66 15.28
CA GLU A 182 8.83 -31.72 15.39
C GLU A 182 7.36 -31.47 15.86
N ASN A 183 6.43 -31.78 14.92
CA ASN A 183 5.14 -32.50 14.99
C ASN A 183 4.13 -32.22 16.13
N ASN A 184 2.91 -31.73 15.78
CA ASN A 184 1.68 -32.54 15.88
C ASN A 184 0.45 -31.89 15.21
N THR A 185 -0.43 -32.75 14.69
CA THR A 185 -1.68 -32.50 13.94
C THR A 185 -2.84 -31.94 14.75
N SER A 186 -3.72 -31.12 14.15
CA SER A 186 -5.19 -31.32 14.16
C SER A 186 -5.96 -30.28 13.34
N HIS A 187 -6.87 -30.75 12.48
CA HIS A 187 -7.88 -30.00 11.73
C HIS A 187 -8.84 -29.18 12.61
N THR A 188 -9.30 -28.01 12.13
CA THR A 188 -10.73 -27.61 12.05
C THR A 188 -10.91 -26.21 11.43
N GLY A 189 -11.83 -26.08 10.47
CA GLY A 189 -12.84 -25.01 10.44
C GLY A 189 -12.43 -23.61 9.98
N ASN A 190 -12.71 -23.33 8.69
CA ASN A 190 -13.11 -22.05 8.08
C ASN A 190 -13.19 -20.80 8.98
N SER A 191 -12.52 -19.72 8.59
CA SER A 191 -13.19 -18.52 8.02
C SER A 191 -12.16 -17.43 7.71
N CYS A 192 -12.32 -16.83 6.52
CA CYS A 192 -11.28 -16.19 5.73
C CYS A 192 -11.47 -14.66 5.75
N ALA A 193 -10.37 -13.90 5.85
CA ALA A 193 -10.37 -12.52 5.37
C ALA A 193 -8.98 -12.08 4.90
N TYR A 194 -8.69 -12.31 3.62
CA TYR A 194 -7.71 -11.56 2.85
C TYR A 194 -8.28 -11.36 1.44
N VAL A 195 -7.92 -10.24 0.81
CA VAL A 195 -8.46 -9.79 -0.49
C VAL A 195 -8.34 -10.91 -1.53
N MET A 196 -9.46 -11.59 -1.80
CA MET A 196 -9.56 -12.58 -2.87
C MET A 196 -10.04 -11.86 -4.14
N GLY A 197 -9.14 -11.73 -5.11
CA GLY A 197 -9.54 -11.48 -6.50
C GLY A 197 -10.30 -12.70 -7.06
N PRO A 198 -11.18 -12.51 -8.06
CA PRO A 198 -12.02 -13.57 -8.58
C PRO A 198 -11.16 -14.63 -9.29
N GLN A 199 -11.27 -15.90 -8.87
CA GLN A 199 -10.77 -17.04 -9.63
C GLN A 199 -11.91 -17.56 -10.52
N HIS A 200 -11.66 -17.61 -11.82
CA HIS A 200 -12.50 -18.24 -12.84
C HIS A 200 -12.40 -19.76 -12.79
#